data_AF-G7WBA3-F1
#
_entry.id   AF-G7WBA3-F1
#
_cell.length_a   1.000
_cell.length_b   1.000
_cell.length_c   1.000
_cell.angle_alpha   90.00
_cell.angle_beta   90.00
_cell.angle_gamma   90.00
#
_symmetry.space_group_name_H-M   'P 1'
#
loop_
_entity.id
_entity.type
_entity.pdbx_description
1 polymer ?
#
loop_
_entity_poly.entity_id
_entity_poly.type
_entity_poly.pdbx_seq_one_letter_code
_entity_poly.pdbx_strand_id
1 'polypeptide(L)'
;MVEIKKTLVLILGLCILLSGCAGNQSSSPDTQEKGPDTQTKTAMLYTNMETGSESANFETHSFEYSGDLTVEKLAQGLSQLTGLDFYITEKPSAQENEIYIDWEKKSTLIANLDDREQKEEFLFYDADSMRWFMMDSLWRTVMENFEVENVYYTMDGGDELVFDELNPINEFPGDVPYMGSAFYSAHADVKE
;
A
#
# COMPACT_ATOMS: atom_id res chain seq x y z
N MET A 1 -41.23 -11.85 -4.66
CA MET A 1 -41.24 -11.44 -6.09
C MET A 1 -40.07 -12.17 -6.73
N VAL A 2 -40.36 -13.26 -7.45
CA VAL A 2 -39.34 -14.09 -8.12
C VAL A 2 -39.56 -13.91 -9.61
N GLU A 3 -38.55 -13.41 -10.33
CA GLU A 3 -38.26 -13.72 -11.73
C GLU A 3 -37.00 -12.95 -12.15
N ILE A 4 -35.87 -13.64 -12.38
CA ILE A 4 -34.97 -13.27 -13.47
C ILE A 4 -34.66 -14.55 -14.24
N LYS A 5 -35.19 -14.58 -15.47
CA LYS A 5 -35.08 -15.65 -16.46
C LYS A 5 -33.83 -15.45 -17.32
N LYS A 6 -33.13 -16.56 -17.50
CA LYS A 6 -32.56 -17.09 -18.76
C LYS A 6 -31.35 -16.38 -19.40
N THR A 7 -30.23 -17.05 -19.19
CA THR A 7 -29.11 -17.31 -20.12
C THR A 7 -29.43 -17.12 -21.60
N LEU A 8 -28.53 -16.41 -22.31
CA LEU A 8 -28.33 -16.60 -23.75
C LEU A 8 -26.82 -16.71 -24.05
N VAL A 9 -26.39 -17.93 -24.35
CA VAL A 9 -25.12 -18.25 -25.01
C VAL A 9 -25.32 -17.99 -26.50
N LEU A 10 -24.37 -17.33 -27.17
CA LEU A 10 -24.32 -17.30 -28.63
C LEU A 10 -22.92 -17.67 -29.12
N ILE A 11 -22.89 -18.80 -29.82
CA ILE A 11 -21.73 -19.44 -30.44
C ILE A 11 -21.74 -19.10 -31.95
N LEU A 12 -20.53 -19.10 -32.53
CA LEU A 12 -20.18 -19.34 -33.94
C LEU A 12 -20.14 -18.16 -34.92
N GLY A 13 -18.93 -17.98 -35.49
CA GLY A 13 -18.67 -17.27 -36.74
C GLY A 13 -17.35 -17.74 -37.35
N LEU A 14 -17.31 -18.99 -37.80
CA LEU A 14 -16.20 -19.58 -38.56
C LEU A 14 -16.28 -19.07 -40.01
N CYS A 15 -15.32 -18.25 -40.44
CA CYS A 15 -15.13 -17.89 -41.85
C CYS A 15 -13.83 -18.50 -42.37
N ILE A 16 -13.97 -19.61 -43.10
CA ILE A 16 -12.92 -20.18 -43.95
C ILE A 16 -13.00 -19.48 -45.30
N LEU A 17 -11.92 -18.84 -45.74
CA LEU A 17 -11.68 -18.57 -47.16
C LEU A 17 -10.26 -18.97 -47.52
N LEU A 18 -10.19 -19.93 -48.45
CA LEU A 18 -8.99 -20.40 -49.13
C LEU A 18 -8.54 -19.37 -50.17
N SER A 19 -7.24 -19.10 -50.24
CA SER A 19 -6.55 -18.70 -51.47
C SER A 19 -5.08 -19.07 -51.33
N GLY A 20 -4.65 -20.03 -52.15
CA GLY A 20 -3.26 -20.46 -52.23
C GLY A 20 -2.44 -19.60 -53.18
N CYS A 21 -1.14 -19.56 -52.95
CA CYS A 21 -0.10 -19.48 -53.98
C CYS A 21 1.20 -20.05 -53.41
N ALA A 22 1.81 -20.95 -54.17
CA ALA A 22 3.11 -21.54 -53.89
C ALA A 22 4.23 -20.48 -54.00
N GLY A 23 5.11 -20.43 -53.01
CA GLY A 23 6.32 -19.62 -52.99
C GLY A 23 7.30 -20.22 -52.00
N ASN A 24 8.28 -20.96 -52.53
CA ASN A 24 9.30 -21.65 -51.76
C ASN A 24 10.33 -20.62 -51.23
N GLN A 25 10.21 -20.21 -49.97
CA GLN A 25 11.27 -19.51 -49.24
C GLN A 25 11.39 -20.13 -47.84
N SER A 26 12.54 -20.78 -47.64
CA SER A 26 13.01 -21.24 -46.34
C SER A 26 13.43 -20.01 -45.53
N SER A 27 12.54 -19.53 -44.66
CA SER A 27 12.90 -18.70 -43.51
C SER A 27 12.44 -19.43 -42.27
N SER A 28 13.41 -19.82 -41.44
CA SER A 28 13.22 -20.35 -40.09
C SER A 28 12.24 -19.44 -39.33
N PRO A 29 11.30 -19.97 -38.55
CA PRO A 29 10.58 -19.14 -37.61
C PRO A 29 11.57 -18.76 -36.52
N ASP A 30 11.95 -17.47 -36.49
CA ASP A 30 12.44 -16.85 -35.27
C ASP A 30 11.43 -17.16 -34.18
N THR A 31 11.89 -17.93 -33.19
CA THR A 31 11.20 -18.05 -31.92
C THR A 31 11.24 -16.66 -31.31
N GLN A 32 10.15 -15.90 -31.45
CA GLN A 32 9.92 -14.77 -30.57
C GLN A 32 9.75 -15.34 -29.17
N GLU A 33 10.87 -15.37 -28.45
CA GLU A 33 10.91 -15.55 -27.02
C GLU A 33 10.08 -14.39 -26.43
N LYS A 34 8.82 -14.68 -26.12
CA LYS A 34 7.97 -13.78 -25.36
C LYS A 34 8.60 -13.68 -23.98
N GLY A 35 9.53 -12.73 -23.82
CA GLY A 35 10.08 -12.37 -22.52
C GLY A 35 8.92 -12.12 -21.54
N PRO A 36 9.12 -12.37 -20.24
CA PRO A 36 8.04 -12.26 -19.27
C PRO A 36 7.38 -10.90 -19.40
N ASP A 37 6.08 -10.94 -19.72
CA ASP A 37 5.19 -9.80 -19.91
C ASP A 37 5.09 -9.07 -18.56
N THR A 38 6.09 -8.24 -18.27
CA THR A 38 6.19 -7.51 -17.01
C THR A 38 5.37 -6.24 -17.18
N GLN A 39 4.05 -6.41 -17.24
CA GLN A 39 3.14 -5.28 -17.36
C GLN A 39 3.32 -4.36 -16.16
N THR A 40 3.73 -3.13 -16.42
CA THR A 40 3.73 -2.06 -15.41
C THR A 40 2.29 -1.66 -15.10
N LYS A 41 1.98 -1.56 -13.81
CA LYS A 41 0.71 -1.11 -13.25
C LYS A 41 0.95 0.13 -12.39
N THR A 42 -0.10 0.83 -12.01
CA THR A 42 -0.03 2.03 -11.17
C THR A 42 -0.84 1.83 -9.91
N ALA A 43 -0.25 2.18 -8.77
CA ALA A 43 -0.88 2.32 -7.45
C ALA A 43 -0.85 3.79 -7.04
N MET A 44 -1.63 4.15 -6.02
CA MET A 44 -1.65 5.51 -5.47
C MET A 44 -1.03 5.52 -4.07
N LEU A 45 -0.01 6.32 -3.86
CA LEU A 45 0.56 6.59 -2.53
C LEU A 45 -0.09 7.83 -1.96
N TYR A 46 -0.31 7.82 -0.65
CA TYR A 46 -0.97 8.89 0.08
C TYR A 46 -0.01 9.44 1.13
N THR A 47 0.07 10.77 1.24
CA THR A 47 0.93 11.44 2.23
C THR A 47 0.13 12.48 3.00
N ASN A 48 0.22 12.49 4.33
CA ASN A 48 -0.44 13.48 5.18
C ASN A 48 0.60 14.35 5.90
N MET A 49 0.86 15.55 5.39
CA MET A 49 1.78 16.50 6.05
C MET A 49 1.13 17.29 7.19
N GLU A 50 -0.19 17.20 7.37
CA GLU A 50 -0.94 17.80 8.48
C GLU A 50 -0.96 16.87 9.71
N THR A 51 0.20 16.34 10.07
CA THR A 51 0.32 15.31 11.12
C THR A 51 -0.03 15.84 12.50
N GLY A 52 -0.75 15.06 13.30
CA GLY A 52 -1.12 15.45 14.66
C GLY A 52 -2.18 16.57 14.74
N SER A 53 -2.76 16.97 13.60
CA SER A 53 -3.90 17.87 13.51
C SER A 53 -5.22 17.11 13.69
N GLU A 54 -6.31 17.79 14.08
CA GLU A 54 -7.67 17.26 14.01
C GLU A 54 -8.19 17.16 12.56
N SER A 55 -7.47 17.72 11.60
CA SER A 55 -7.69 17.54 10.16
C SER A 55 -6.70 16.56 9.57
N ALA A 56 -7.15 15.81 8.55
CA ALA A 56 -6.25 15.06 7.67
C ALA A 56 -6.40 15.61 6.25
N ASN A 57 -5.26 15.89 5.61
CA ASN A 57 -5.23 16.35 4.24
C ASN A 57 -4.22 15.51 3.46
N PHE A 58 -4.75 14.51 2.75
CA PHE A 58 -3.92 13.58 2.00
C PHE A 58 -3.63 14.11 0.61
N GLU A 59 -2.34 14.23 0.31
CA GLU A 59 -1.86 14.35 -1.06
C GLU A 59 -1.69 12.97 -1.69
N THR A 60 -1.82 12.89 -3.01
CA THR A 60 -1.75 11.63 -3.76
C THR A 60 -0.61 11.64 -4.77
N HIS A 61 0.10 10.52 -4.86
CA HIS A 61 1.27 10.36 -5.72
C HIS A 61 1.17 9.05 -6.49
N SER A 62 1.39 9.05 -7.80
CA SER A 62 1.38 7.82 -8.57
C SER A 62 2.64 7.00 -8.34
N PHE A 63 2.48 5.69 -8.15
CA PHE A 63 3.57 4.73 -7.99
C PHE A 63 3.46 3.61 -9.02
N GLU A 64 4.45 3.53 -9.90
CA GLU A 64 4.53 2.45 -10.88
C GLU A 64 5.15 1.20 -10.27
N TYR A 65 4.52 0.04 -10.51
CA TYR A 65 5.01 -1.23 -10.01
C TYR A 65 4.81 -2.34 -11.04
N SER A 66 5.53 -3.45 -10.85
CA SER A 66 5.46 -4.63 -11.71
C SER A 66 4.97 -5.85 -10.92
N GLY A 67 4.28 -6.79 -11.58
CA GLY A 67 3.79 -8.01 -10.95
C GLY A 67 2.56 -7.78 -10.05
N ASP A 68 2.47 -8.52 -8.95
CA ASP A 68 1.38 -8.39 -7.99
C ASP A 68 1.64 -7.25 -7.01
N LEU A 69 0.58 -6.52 -6.63
CA LEU A 69 0.68 -5.49 -5.61
C LEU A 69 0.69 -6.15 -4.23
N THR A 70 1.63 -5.74 -3.39
CA THR A 70 1.72 -6.18 -1.98
C THR A 70 1.86 -4.96 -1.08
N VAL A 71 1.58 -5.12 0.21
CA VAL A 71 1.76 -4.04 1.20
C VAL A 71 3.21 -3.58 1.24
N GLU A 72 4.17 -4.51 1.15
CA GLU A 72 5.61 -4.19 1.12
C GLU A 72 5.99 -3.35 -0.11
N LYS A 73 5.34 -3.56 -1.27
CA LYS A 73 5.60 -2.71 -2.45
C LYS A 73 5.07 -1.29 -2.25
N LEU A 74 3.92 -1.12 -1.62
CA LEU A 74 3.40 0.21 -1.29
C LEU A 74 4.31 0.92 -0.27
N ALA A 75 4.76 0.20 0.76
CA ALA A 75 5.71 0.70 1.74
C ALA A 75 7.06 1.07 1.08
N GLN A 76 7.55 0.25 0.15
CA GLN A 76 8.72 0.57 -0.66
C GLN A 76 8.50 1.85 -1.49
N GLY A 77 7.33 2.00 -2.11
CA GLY A 77 6.95 3.21 -2.85
C GLY A 77 6.99 4.46 -1.97
N LEU A 78 6.41 4.39 -0.77
CA LEU A 78 6.48 5.48 0.23
C LEU A 78 7.92 5.77 0.64
N SER A 79 8.76 4.75 0.78
CA SER A 79 10.17 4.95 1.11
C SER A 79 10.92 5.67 -0.01
N GLN A 80 10.66 5.29 -1.28
CA GLN A 80 11.25 5.97 -2.44
C GLN A 80 10.79 7.42 -2.56
N LEU A 81 9.51 7.67 -2.30
CA LEU A 81 8.90 8.99 -2.37
C LEU A 81 9.46 9.94 -1.32
N THR A 82 9.63 9.46 -0.08
CA THR A 82 9.86 10.32 1.10
C THR A 82 11.30 10.30 1.61
N GLY A 83 12.05 9.24 1.31
CA GLY A 83 13.36 8.98 1.92
C GLY A 83 13.28 8.35 3.31
N LEU A 84 12.09 8.21 3.91
CA LEU A 84 11.92 7.51 5.18
C LEU A 84 11.86 6.00 4.95
N ASP A 85 12.42 5.22 5.87
CA ASP A 85 12.45 3.75 5.75
C ASP A 85 11.14 3.11 6.24
N PHE A 86 10.22 2.80 5.32
CA PHE A 86 8.98 2.04 5.63
C PHE A 86 9.24 0.52 5.58
N TYR A 87 10.09 0.03 6.47
CA TYR A 87 10.33 -1.41 6.60
C TYR A 87 9.24 -2.08 7.42
N ILE A 88 8.47 -2.95 6.76
CA ILE A 88 7.32 -3.65 7.33
C ILE A 88 7.28 -5.11 6.89
N THR A 89 6.49 -5.91 7.58
CA THR A 89 6.05 -7.24 7.15
C THR A 89 4.54 -7.34 7.26
N GLU A 90 3.85 -7.74 6.19
CA GLU A 90 2.44 -8.11 6.26
C GLU A 90 2.28 -9.42 7.04
N LYS A 91 1.35 -9.47 8.00
CA LYS A 91 1.00 -10.68 8.75
C LYS A 91 -0.28 -11.29 8.19
N PRO A 92 -0.42 -12.63 8.28
CA PRO A 92 -1.64 -13.30 7.84
C PRO A 92 -2.88 -12.77 8.57
N SER A 93 -3.91 -12.42 7.80
CA SER A 93 -5.24 -12.12 8.32
C SER A 93 -6.19 -13.31 8.14
N ALA A 94 -7.10 -13.50 9.10
CA ALA A 94 -8.21 -14.44 8.96
C ALA A 94 -9.43 -13.83 8.23
N GLN A 95 -9.44 -12.50 8.05
CA GLN A 95 -10.56 -11.74 7.49
C GLN A 95 -10.12 -11.00 6.23
N GLU A 96 -10.95 -11.05 5.18
CA GLU A 96 -10.62 -10.49 3.86
C GLU A 96 -10.55 -8.95 3.84
N ASN A 97 -11.17 -8.27 4.82
CA ASN A 97 -11.22 -6.81 4.94
C ASN A 97 -10.22 -6.23 5.97
N GLU A 98 -9.27 -7.05 6.43
CA GLU A 98 -8.27 -6.67 7.45
C GLU A 98 -6.85 -6.94 6.96
N ILE A 99 -5.96 -5.97 7.17
CA ILE A 99 -4.52 -6.12 6.94
C ILE A 99 -3.77 -5.85 8.24
N TYR A 100 -2.84 -6.74 8.58
CA TYR A 100 -1.97 -6.61 9.75
C TYR A 100 -0.56 -6.27 9.30
N ILE A 101 0.01 -5.19 9.83
CA ILE A 101 1.32 -4.67 9.44
C ILE A 101 2.21 -4.62 10.68
N ASP A 102 3.34 -5.29 10.60
CA ASP A 102 4.36 -5.33 11.64
C ASP A 102 5.55 -4.47 11.20
N TRP A 103 5.80 -3.39 11.93
CA TRP A 103 6.91 -2.49 11.68
C TRP A 103 8.23 -3.11 12.15
N GLU A 104 9.20 -3.18 11.24
CA GLU A 104 10.53 -3.66 11.60
C GLU A 104 11.23 -2.64 12.50
N LYS A 105 11.97 -3.11 13.51
CA LYS A 105 12.80 -2.25 14.39
C LYS A 105 13.68 -1.23 13.68
N LYS A 106 14.15 -1.57 12.48
CA LYS A 106 15.05 -0.75 11.66
C LYS A 106 14.33 0.35 10.86
N SER A 107 13.00 0.32 10.79
CA SER A 107 12.21 1.36 10.14
C SER A 107 12.47 2.72 10.77
N THR A 108 12.36 3.80 9.99
CA THR A 108 12.51 5.17 10.53
C THR A 108 11.47 5.45 11.61
N LEU A 109 10.30 4.81 11.54
CA LEU A 109 9.24 4.92 12.55
C LEU A 109 9.74 4.56 13.95
N ILE A 110 10.44 3.42 14.06
CA ILE A 110 10.91 2.86 15.34
C ILE A 110 12.31 3.36 15.68
N ALA A 111 13.24 3.32 14.73
CA ALA A 111 14.63 3.70 14.93
C ALA A 111 14.89 5.22 14.93
N ASN A 112 13.85 6.03 14.71
CA ASN A 112 13.94 7.46 14.41
C ASN A 112 14.77 7.76 13.15
N LEU A 113 14.95 9.04 12.85
CA LEU A 113 15.70 9.48 11.68
C LEU A 113 17.21 9.17 11.80
N ASP A 114 17.82 9.51 12.93
CA ASP A 114 19.28 9.48 13.12
C ASP A 114 20.03 10.20 11.98
N ASP A 115 20.89 9.50 11.23
CA ASP A 115 21.67 10.01 10.10
C ASP A 115 21.03 9.74 8.73
N ARG A 116 19.78 9.24 8.69
CA ARG A 116 19.07 8.90 7.45
C ARG A 116 18.74 10.13 6.61
N GLU A 117 18.86 9.96 5.29
CA GLU A 117 18.55 11.00 4.32
C GLU A 117 17.03 11.12 4.11
N GLN A 118 16.49 12.33 4.19
CA GLN A 118 15.11 12.65 3.83
C GLN A 118 15.08 13.34 2.46
N LYS A 119 13.97 13.20 1.73
CA LYS A 119 13.72 14.02 0.54
C LYS A 119 13.31 15.43 0.96
N GLU A 120 13.66 16.43 0.14
CA GLU A 120 13.51 17.86 0.46
C GLU A 120 12.05 18.23 0.74
N GLU A 121 11.11 17.55 0.09
CA GLU A 121 9.67 17.74 0.24
C GLU A 121 9.10 17.10 1.53
N PHE A 122 9.85 16.19 2.17
CA PHE A 122 9.40 15.36 3.29
C PHE A 122 10.36 15.47 4.49
N LEU A 123 10.71 16.70 4.86
CA LEU A 123 11.58 16.98 5.99
C LEU A 123 10.81 17.06 7.31
N PHE A 124 11.18 16.20 8.26
CA PHE A 124 10.71 16.24 9.64
C PHE A 124 11.80 16.70 10.59
N TYR A 125 11.41 17.52 11.56
CA TYR A 125 12.31 18.08 12.60
C TYR A 125 12.04 17.52 14.00
N ASP A 126 10.93 16.81 14.16
CA ASP A 126 10.52 16.14 15.39
C ASP A 126 10.01 14.73 15.08
N ALA A 127 10.20 13.82 16.05
CA ALA A 127 9.86 12.42 15.89
C ALA A 127 8.34 12.20 15.85
N ASP A 128 7.56 13.02 16.56
CA ASP A 128 6.11 12.87 16.66
C ASP A 128 5.44 13.11 15.31
N SER A 129 5.73 14.25 14.67
CA SER A 129 5.22 14.57 13.33
C SER A 129 5.68 13.52 12.31
N MET A 130 6.94 13.09 12.38
CA MET A 130 7.44 12.03 11.50
C MET A 130 6.69 10.70 11.70
N ARG A 131 6.44 10.29 12.95
CA ARG A 131 5.75 9.03 13.25
C ARG A 131 4.30 9.06 12.78
N TRP A 132 3.60 10.15 13.07
CA TRP A 132 2.24 10.36 12.57
C TRP A 132 2.20 10.35 11.05
N PHE A 133 3.14 11.03 10.39
CA PHE A 133 3.25 11.03 8.93
C PHE A 133 3.37 9.60 8.40
N MET A 134 4.32 8.82 8.94
CA MET A 134 4.59 7.47 8.47
C MET A 134 3.39 6.55 8.68
N MET A 135 2.76 6.59 9.85
CA MET A 135 1.60 5.75 10.15
C MET A 135 0.38 6.11 9.29
N ASP A 136 0.07 7.40 9.14
CA ASP A 136 -1.06 7.88 8.33
C ASP A 136 -0.86 7.58 6.85
N SER A 137 0.34 7.83 6.33
CA SER A 137 0.66 7.65 4.92
C SER A 137 0.56 6.18 4.53
N LEU A 138 1.11 5.27 5.34
CA LEU A 138 0.99 3.84 5.08
C LEU A 138 -0.46 3.36 5.22
N TRP A 139 -1.14 3.78 6.28
CA TRP A 139 -2.53 3.40 6.55
C TRP A 139 -3.44 3.73 5.38
N ARG A 140 -3.42 5.00 4.95
CA ARG A 140 -4.29 5.46 3.87
C ARG A 140 -3.92 4.81 2.54
N THR A 141 -2.62 4.67 2.28
CA THR A 141 -2.12 3.99 1.08
C THR A 141 -2.62 2.55 1.01
N VAL A 142 -2.57 1.80 2.10
CA VAL A 142 -3.02 0.40 2.13
C VAL A 142 -4.53 0.30 1.96
N MET A 143 -5.29 1.09 2.74
CA MET A 143 -6.75 1.12 2.69
C MET A 143 -7.28 1.35 1.27
N GLU A 144 -6.73 2.34 0.56
CA GLU A 144 -7.24 2.76 -0.75
C GLU A 144 -6.82 1.83 -1.89
N ASN A 145 -5.65 1.19 -1.81
CA ASN A 145 -5.19 0.30 -2.89
C ASN A 145 -5.70 -1.15 -2.74
N PHE A 146 -5.98 -1.58 -1.50
CA PHE A 146 -6.51 -2.92 -1.22
C PHE A 146 -8.02 -2.93 -0.93
N GLU A 147 -8.66 -1.77 -0.85
CA GLU A 147 -10.09 -1.62 -0.54
C GLU A 147 -10.49 -2.32 0.78
N VAL A 148 -9.58 -2.32 1.76
CA VAL A 148 -9.82 -2.89 3.10
C VAL A 148 -10.46 -1.89 4.04
N GLU A 149 -11.08 -2.38 5.12
CA GLU A 149 -11.74 -1.54 6.11
C GLU A 149 -10.85 -1.25 7.31
N ASN A 150 -9.95 -2.19 7.66
CA ASN A 150 -9.13 -2.10 8.86
C ASN A 150 -7.67 -2.43 8.55
N VAL A 151 -6.78 -1.61 9.11
CA VAL A 151 -5.34 -1.88 9.17
C VAL A 151 -4.93 -1.86 10.62
N TYR A 152 -4.16 -2.86 11.03
CA TYR A 152 -3.67 -3.03 12.39
C TYR A 152 -2.15 -2.89 12.40
N TYR A 153 -1.61 -2.21 13.41
CA TYR A 153 -0.18 -2.03 13.56
C TYR A 153 0.38 -2.80 14.76
N THR A 154 1.51 -3.45 14.53
CA THR A 154 2.38 -4.06 15.54
C THR A 154 3.83 -3.69 15.24
N MET A 155 4.76 -4.06 16.13
CA MET A 155 6.19 -3.91 15.90
C MET A 155 6.99 -5.13 16.33
N ASP A 156 8.21 -5.24 15.82
CA ASP A 156 9.22 -6.20 16.29
C ASP A 156 8.76 -7.67 16.35
N GLY A 157 7.95 -8.10 15.38
CA GLY A 157 7.48 -9.49 15.34
C GLY A 157 6.15 -9.72 16.04
N GLY A 158 5.36 -8.66 16.24
CA GLY A 158 3.99 -8.73 16.76
C GLY A 158 3.77 -8.14 18.15
N ASP A 159 4.77 -7.47 18.73
CA ASP A 159 4.56 -6.67 19.94
C ASP A 159 3.66 -5.46 19.63
N GLU A 160 3.00 -4.93 20.65
CA GLU A 160 2.22 -3.69 20.52
C GLU A 160 3.13 -2.54 20.06
N LEU A 161 2.61 -1.68 19.17
CA LEU A 161 3.38 -0.55 18.70
C LEU A 161 3.41 0.52 19.80
N VAL A 162 4.56 0.68 20.44
CA VAL A 162 4.75 1.61 21.56
C VAL A 162 5.91 2.57 21.29
N PHE A 163 5.71 3.84 21.64
CA PHE A 163 6.72 4.89 21.59
C PHE A 163 6.99 5.43 23.01
N ASP A 164 8.24 5.81 23.28
CA ASP A 164 8.60 6.47 24.55
C ASP A 164 7.78 7.76 24.75
N GLU A 165 7.65 8.54 23.68
CA GLU A 165 6.85 9.75 23.61
C GLU A 165 6.16 9.81 22.24
N LEU A 166 4.85 10.03 22.26
CA LEU A 166 4.03 10.44 21.12
C LEU A 166 2.75 11.05 21.69
N ASN A 167 2.42 12.29 21.34
CA ASN A 167 1.21 12.95 21.81
C ASN A 167 0.08 12.85 20.75
N PRO A 168 -1.18 12.57 21.13
CA PRO A 168 -1.71 12.40 22.50
C PRO A 168 -1.65 10.97 23.06
N ILE A 169 -1.26 10.01 22.23
CA ILE A 169 -1.19 8.59 22.58
C ILE A 169 0.15 8.03 22.12
N ASN A 170 0.70 7.09 22.90
CA ASN A 170 2.00 6.49 22.63
C ASN A 170 1.97 4.96 22.53
N GLU A 171 0.80 4.34 22.63
CA GLU A 171 0.61 2.89 22.55
C GLU A 171 -0.56 2.59 21.60
N PHE A 172 -0.33 1.68 20.65
CA PHE A 172 -1.34 1.23 19.70
C PHE A 172 -1.50 -0.29 19.86
N PRO A 173 -2.64 -0.74 20.43
CA PRO A 173 -2.92 -2.16 20.58
C PRO A 173 -3.00 -2.85 19.21
N GLY A 174 -2.37 -4.02 19.10
CA GLY A 174 -2.32 -4.78 17.84
C GLY A 174 -3.66 -5.37 17.40
N ASP A 175 -4.68 -5.31 18.25
CA ASP A 175 -6.05 -5.78 18.00
C ASP A 175 -7.06 -4.62 17.83
N VAL A 176 -6.58 -3.37 17.77
CA VAL A 176 -7.40 -2.20 17.48
C VAL A 176 -6.99 -1.61 16.12
N PRO A 177 -7.94 -1.37 15.19
CA PRO A 177 -7.61 -0.74 13.91
C PRO A 177 -6.99 0.63 14.12
N TYR A 178 -5.95 0.94 13.35
CA TYR A 178 -5.41 2.29 13.29
C TYR A 178 -6.42 3.24 12.62
N MET A 179 -6.73 4.35 13.29
CA MET A 179 -7.80 5.27 12.86
C MET A 179 -7.29 6.59 12.25
N GLY A 180 -5.97 6.77 12.13
CA GLY A 180 -5.34 7.99 11.65
C GLY A 180 -5.10 9.03 12.75
N SER A 181 -4.06 9.86 12.60
CA SER A 181 -3.67 10.85 13.61
C SER A 181 -4.80 11.82 13.95
N ALA A 182 -5.62 12.20 12.96
CA ALA A 182 -6.75 13.10 13.15
C ALA A 182 -7.81 12.55 14.11
N PHE A 183 -8.04 11.23 14.09
CA PHE A 183 -8.91 10.59 15.06
C PHE A 183 -8.33 10.73 16.47
N TYR A 184 -7.06 10.36 16.67
CA TYR A 184 -6.43 10.42 17.99
C TYR A 184 -6.35 11.84 18.53
N SER A 185 -5.99 12.83 17.70
CA SER A 185 -5.97 14.24 18.07
C SER A 185 -7.36 14.76 18.48
N ALA A 186 -8.41 14.43 17.71
CA ALA A 186 -9.78 14.86 18.03
C ALA A 186 -10.34 14.24 19.33
N HIS A 187 -9.75 13.13 19.78
CA HIS A 187 -10.17 12.42 21.00
C HIS A 187 -9.17 12.57 22.16
N ALA A 188 -8.16 13.43 22.03
CA ALA A 188 -7.14 13.67 23.06
C ALA A 188 -7.72 14.12 24.42
N ASP A 189 -8.88 14.77 24.41
CA ASP A 189 -9.58 15.26 25.61
C ASP A 189 -10.39 14.17 26.34
N VAL A 190 -10.57 13.00 25.72
CA VAL A 190 -11.23 11.85 26.33
C VAL A 190 -10.22 11.14 27.22
N LYS A 191 -10.01 11.66 28.42
CA LYS A 191 -9.28 10.95 29.47
C LYS A 191 -10.08 9.73 29.90
N GLU A 192 -9.49 8.54 29.78
CA GLU A 192 -9.97 7.34 30.49
C GLU A 192 -9.88 7.49 32.01
#